data_AF-A0A8G1ZCT6-F1
#
_entry.id   AF-A0A8G1ZCT6-F1
#
_cell.length_a   1.000
_cell.length_b   1.000
_cell.length_c   1.000
_cell.angle_alpha   90.00
_cell.angle_beta   90.00
_cell.angle_gamma   90.00
#
_symmetry.space_group_name_H-M   'P 1'
#
loop_
_entity.id
_entity.type
_entity.pdbx_description
1 polymer ?
#
loop_
_entity_poly.entity_id
_entity_poly.type
_entity_poly.pdbx_seq_one_letter_code
_entity_poly.pdbx_strand_id
1 'polypeptide(L)'
;DAGHDEGRHLTLACYGMLPATRITDVLSQVERWTGFTRHFGHVSSGLPPTDERAFLATLIAEATNLGLSRMAEVCGAGSRRALLRMQTWHMREETFRAALACLTDAIHAEPIAAWFGQGHRASADGQAFYLGGPGEAGGAVNAHYGRDPVVKIYTTITDRYAPLHQTVIAGTAGEAIHALDGILGHDSNADLTALHVDGGGVSDIVFATMHLLGLDFEPRIPRLSDRRLYAFEPSKRYGRLAPLFGHRLDRDLIVSHWPDIERVIGAMRNRTVTPSLILKKLSAYRQQNSLAAALREIGRIERTLFTLRWFEDPALRRTVTAELNKGEARNSLARAVAFHRLGRFRDRGLENQQTRAAALNLVTAAIILFNCRYLGRAIDEMRQRGSQIDPAMLSRLSPLGWDRINLTGDYVWSDRLDLDANGLMPLLIKPLP
;
A
#
# COMPACT_ATOMS: atom_id res chain seq x y z
N ASP A 1 0.27 31.02 4.31
CA ASP A 1 0.38 30.15 5.50
C ASP A 1 1.82 29.95 5.93
N ALA A 2 2.28 30.73 6.91
CA ALA A 2 3.63 30.61 7.48
C ALA A 2 3.93 29.20 8.02
N GLY A 3 2.92 28.51 8.58
CA GLY A 3 3.08 27.14 9.06
C GLY A 3 3.34 26.12 7.96
N HIS A 4 2.87 26.32 6.72
CA HIS A 4 3.16 25.39 5.62
C HIS A 4 4.64 25.44 5.21
N ASP A 5 5.25 26.62 5.31
CA ASP A 5 6.66 26.84 5.00
C ASP A 5 7.56 26.21 6.08
N GLU A 6 7.23 26.38 7.37
CA GLU A 6 7.99 25.80 8.49
C GLU A 6 8.07 24.26 8.45
N GLY A 7 6.95 23.58 8.16
CA GLY A 7 6.95 22.11 8.03
C GLY A 7 7.80 21.61 6.86
N ARG A 8 7.82 22.37 5.76
CA ARG A 8 8.65 22.08 4.59
C ARG A 8 10.13 22.30 4.91
N HIS A 9 10.46 23.38 5.63
CA HIS A 9 11.81 23.64 6.11
C HIS A 9 12.32 22.53 7.05
N LEU A 10 11.50 22.07 7.99
CA LEU A 10 11.85 20.94 8.86
C LEU A 10 12.12 19.67 8.05
N THR A 11 11.24 19.35 7.09
CA THR A 11 11.42 18.19 6.20
C THR A 11 12.75 18.27 5.45
N LEU A 12 13.04 19.41 4.83
CA LEU A 12 14.28 19.64 4.10
C LEU A 12 15.51 19.58 5.00
N ALA A 13 15.43 20.09 6.23
CA ALA A 13 16.52 20.04 7.20
C ALA A 13 16.82 18.58 7.61
N CYS A 14 15.80 17.81 8.00
CA CYS A 14 15.96 16.41 8.37
C CYS A 14 16.54 15.57 7.22
N TYR A 15 15.94 15.63 6.02
CA TYR A 15 16.46 14.95 4.83
C TYR A 15 17.83 15.49 4.38
N GLY A 16 18.17 16.72 4.78
CA GLY A 16 19.49 17.31 4.61
C GLY A 16 20.59 16.58 5.38
N MET A 17 20.24 16.00 6.53
CA MET A 17 21.15 15.29 7.44
C MET A 17 21.25 13.79 7.14
N LEU A 18 20.35 13.22 6.35
CA LEU A 18 20.40 11.80 5.99
C LEU A 18 21.65 11.48 5.14
N PRO A 19 22.27 10.31 5.31
CA PRO A 19 23.41 9.90 4.49
C PRO A 19 23.00 9.78 3.02
N ALA A 20 23.89 10.22 2.12
CA ALA A 20 23.75 9.91 0.70
C ALA A 20 24.20 8.46 0.47
N THR A 21 23.27 7.59 0.09
CA THR A 21 23.50 6.13 0.09
C THR A 21 22.94 5.46 -1.17
N ARG A 22 23.46 4.28 -1.51
CA ARG A 22 22.98 3.48 -2.65
C ARG A 22 21.84 2.58 -2.19
N ILE A 23 20.93 2.24 -3.10
CA ILE A 23 19.85 1.29 -2.80
C ILE A 23 20.38 -0.09 -2.32
N THR A 24 21.55 -0.51 -2.81
CA THR A 24 22.25 -1.73 -2.35
C THR A 24 22.59 -1.69 -0.86
N ASP A 25 23.12 -0.57 -0.40
CA ASP A 25 23.52 -0.35 0.99
C ASP A 25 22.30 -0.11 1.89
N VAL A 26 21.24 0.56 1.39
CA VAL A 26 19.93 0.66 2.07
C VAL A 26 19.36 -0.72 2.37
N LEU A 27 19.27 -1.60 1.36
CA LEU A 27 18.72 -2.94 1.57
C LEU A 27 19.59 -3.80 2.48
N SER A 28 20.91 -3.69 2.38
CA SER A 28 21.84 -4.40 3.28
C SER A 28 21.69 -3.93 4.73
N GLN A 29 21.48 -2.63 4.93
CA GLN A 29 21.24 -2.05 6.25
C GLN A 29 19.89 -2.52 6.82
N VAL A 30 18.83 -2.53 6.01
CA VAL A 30 17.51 -3.02 6.41
C VAL A 30 17.55 -4.50 6.74
N GLU A 31 18.25 -5.32 5.94
CA GLU A 31 18.45 -6.73 6.21
C GLU A 31 19.13 -6.95 7.56
N ARG A 32 20.15 -6.15 7.90
CA ARG A 32 20.81 -6.25 9.21
C ARG A 32 19.89 -5.88 10.38
N TRP A 33 18.89 -5.05 10.16
CA TRP A 33 17.94 -4.67 11.20
C TRP A 33 16.82 -5.68 11.40
N THR A 34 16.34 -6.31 10.32
CA THR A 34 15.11 -7.11 10.35
C THR A 34 15.32 -8.58 10.05
N GLY A 35 16.39 -8.93 9.31
CA GLY A 35 16.63 -10.28 8.82
C GLY A 35 15.58 -10.76 7.82
N PHE A 36 14.94 -9.84 7.07
CA PHE A 36 13.78 -10.15 6.23
C PHE A 36 14.08 -11.21 5.15
N THR A 37 15.34 -11.35 4.72
CA THR A 37 15.75 -12.40 3.74
C THR A 37 15.50 -13.80 4.27
N ARG A 38 15.41 -13.99 5.60
CA ARG A 38 15.11 -15.29 6.23
C ARG A 38 13.74 -15.85 5.84
N HIS A 39 12.81 -14.99 5.44
CA HIS A 39 11.48 -15.40 4.96
C HIS A 39 11.50 -15.97 3.54
N PHE A 40 12.59 -15.77 2.79
CA PHE A 40 12.75 -16.25 1.42
C PHE A 40 13.34 -17.67 1.38
N GLY A 41 12.66 -18.61 2.03
CA GLY A 41 13.09 -20.01 2.05
C GLY A 41 13.09 -20.65 0.66
N HIS A 42 14.11 -21.47 0.37
CA HIS A 42 14.20 -22.26 -0.85
C HIS A 42 13.00 -23.22 -0.96
N VAL A 43 12.38 -23.34 -2.13
CA VAL A 43 11.12 -24.10 -2.31
C VAL A 43 11.19 -25.55 -1.77
N SER A 44 12.34 -26.21 -1.89
CA SER A 44 12.50 -27.61 -1.47
C SER A 44 13.00 -27.80 -0.04
N SER A 45 13.85 -26.90 0.47
CA SER A 45 14.55 -27.09 1.75
C SER A 45 14.10 -26.14 2.84
N GLY A 46 13.36 -25.06 2.49
CA GLY A 46 12.97 -23.99 3.40
C GLY A 46 14.13 -23.11 3.86
N LEU A 47 15.38 -23.40 3.51
CA LEU A 47 16.55 -22.64 3.94
C LEU A 47 16.61 -21.28 3.25
N PRO A 48 17.06 -20.22 3.95
CA PRO A 48 17.18 -18.89 3.36
C PRO A 48 18.25 -18.84 2.26
N PRO A 49 18.25 -17.78 1.42
CA PRO A 49 19.26 -17.61 0.39
C PRO A 49 20.66 -17.56 1.01
N THR A 50 21.60 -18.36 0.48
CA THR A 50 22.96 -18.44 1.02
C THR A 50 23.86 -17.28 0.59
N ASP A 51 23.55 -16.65 -0.54
CA ASP A 51 24.24 -15.47 -1.06
C ASP A 51 23.31 -14.26 -1.00
N GLU A 52 23.47 -13.48 0.07
CA GLU A 52 22.66 -12.29 0.34
C GLU A 52 22.80 -11.23 -0.76
N ARG A 53 24.02 -10.97 -1.25
CA ARG A 53 24.24 -9.93 -2.28
C ARG A 53 23.57 -10.33 -3.59
N ALA A 54 23.68 -11.59 -4.01
CA ALA A 54 22.99 -12.07 -5.20
C ALA A 54 21.46 -12.03 -5.04
N PHE A 55 20.94 -12.37 -3.86
CA PHE A 55 19.51 -12.27 -3.57
C PHE A 55 19.02 -10.81 -3.62
N LEU A 56 19.70 -9.89 -2.94
CA LEU A 56 19.36 -8.46 -2.94
C LEU A 56 19.49 -7.84 -4.33
N ALA A 57 20.51 -8.23 -5.12
CA ALA A 57 20.62 -7.83 -6.53
C ALA A 57 19.41 -8.29 -7.35
N THR A 58 18.95 -9.53 -7.12
CA THR A 58 17.76 -10.08 -7.78
C THR A 58 16.51 -9.28 -7.39
N LEU A 59 16.38 -8.93 -6.11
CA LEU A 59 15.25 -8.15 -5.59
C LEU A 59 15.21 -6.75 -6.21
N ILE A 60 16.35 -6.06 -6.26
CA ILE A 60 16.48 -4.75 -6.90
C ILE A 60 16.18 -4.85 -8.40
N ALA A 61 16.66 -5.90 -9.08
CA ALA A 61 16.42 -6.08 -10.52
C ALA A 61 14.93 -6.21 -10.85
N GLU A 62 14.17 -6.89 -9.98
CA GLU A 62 12.73 -7.00 -10.12
C GLU A 62 12.02 -5.69 -9.78
N ALA A 63 12.31 -5.10 -8.62
CA ALA A 63 11.69 -3.85 -8.19
C ALA A 63 11.90 -2.69 -9.18
N THR A 64 13.11 -2.59 -9.75
CA THR A 64 13.47 -1.47 -10.64
C THR A 64 13.08 -1.69 -12.09
N ASN A 65 12.57 -2.88 -12.46
CA ASN A 65 12.26 -3.27 -13.84
C ASN A 65 13.49 -3.30 -14.78
N LEU A 66 14.71 -3.40 -14.22
CA LEU A 66 15.95 -3.52 -15.00
C LEU A 66 16.04 -4.88 -15.72
N GLY A 67 15.64 -5.93 -15.02
CA GLY A 67 15.74 -7.33 -15.43
C GLY A 67 17.08 -7.98 -15.09
N LEU A 68 17.05 -9.30 -14.87
CA LEU A 68 18.17 -10.07 -14.33
C LEU A 68 19.44 -10.06 -15.20
N SER A 69 19.30 -10.04 -16.54
CA SER A 69 20.46 -10.03 -17.44
C SER A 69 21.32 -8.78 -17.23
N ARG A 70 20.70 -7.60 -17.29
CA ARG A 70 21.40 -6.33 -17.11
C ARG A 70 21.90 -6.16 -15.69
N MET A 71 21.13 -6.59 -14.69
CA MET A 71 21.60 -6.56 -13.30
C MET A 71 22.91 -7.35 -13.13
N ALA A 72 23.00 -8.55 -13.70
CA ALA A 72 24.20 -9.38 -13.59
C ALA A 72 25.45 -8.72 -14.20
N GLU A 73 25.28 -7.87 -15.23
CA GLU A 73 26.38 -7.13 -15.87
C GLU A 73 26.88 -5.96 -15.03
N VAL A 74 26.02 -5.34 -14.23
CA VAL A 74 26.32 -4.07 -13.52
C VAL A 74 26.57 -4.22 -12.03
N CYS A 75 26.16 -5.33 -11.41
CA CYS A 75 26.15 -5.45 -9.95
C CYS A 75 27.37 -6.14 -9.32
N GLY A 76 28.09 -6.95 -10.11
CA GLY A 76 29.20 -7.77 -9.60
C GLY A 76 28.82 -8.85 -8.58
N ALA A 77 27.56 -8.92 -8.15
CA ALA A 77 27.08 -9.84 -7.10
C ALA A 77 26.81 -11.26 -7.59
N GLY A 78 26.68 -11.48 -8.90
CA GLY A 78 26.51 -12.84 -9.43
C GLY A 78 26.12 -12.89 -10.90
N SER A 79 26.32 -14.06 -11.51
CA SER A 79 25.92 -14.30 -12.91
C SER A 79 24.39 -14.24 -13.07
N ARG A 80 23.91 -13.98 -14.29
CA ARG A 80 22.48 -14.05 -14.64
C ARG A 80 21.83 -15.36 -14.19
N ARG A 81 22.56 -16.48 -14.32
CA ARG A 81 22.06 -17.81 -13.92
C ARG A 81 21.91 -17.92 -12.39
N ALA A 82 22.77 -17.27 -11.62
CA ALA A 82 22.64 -17.21 -10.16
C ALA A 82 21.42 -16.38 -9.76
N LEU A 83 21.24 -15.19 -10.34
CA LEU A 83 20.08 -14.35 -10.06
C LEU A 83 18.75 -15.02 -10.44
N LEU A 84 18.70 -15.71 -11.59
CA LEU A 84 17.52 -16.46 -12.00
C LEU A 84 17.18 -17.57 -11.00
N ARG A 85 18.18 -18.27 -10.46
CA ARG A 85 17.95 -19.26 -9.40
C ARG A 85 17.37 -18.62 -8.14
N MET A 86 17.88 -17.45 -7.73
CA MET A 86 17.32 -16.74 -6.58
C MET A 86 15.84 -16.41 -6.80
N GLN A 87 15.50 -15.87 -7.96
CA GLN A 87 14.11 -15.60 -8.31
C GLN A 87 13.26 -16.88 -8.27
N THR A 88 13.63 -17.90 -9.04
CA THR A 88 12.80 -19.11 -9.20
C THR A 88 12.61 -19.87 -7.90
N TRP A 89 13.65 -19.99 -7.08
CA TRP A 89 13.63 -20.88 -5.92
C TRP A 89 13.27 -20.20 -4.62
N HIS A 90 13.35 -18.87 -4.55
CA HIS A 90 13.12 -18.14 -3.30
C HIS A 90 11.99 -17.11 -3.40
N MET A 91 11.74 -16.48 -4.56
CA MET A 91 10.78 -15.36 -4.68
C MET A 91 9.38 -15.84 -5.06
N ARG A 92 8.54 -16.10 -4.06
CA ARG A 92 7.13 -16.52 -4.21
C ARG A 92 6.20 -15.61 -3.39
N GLU A 93 4.91 -15.62 -3.72
CA GLU A 93 3.93 -14.75 -3.08
C GLU A 93 3.95 -14.85 -1.55
N GLU A 94 3.98 -16.06 -1.00
CA GLU A 94 4.01 -16.32 0.44
C GLU A 94 5.31 -15.81 1.10
N THR A 95 6.46 -15.93 0.42
CA THR A 95 7.74 -15.43 0.95
C THR A 95 7.78 -13.91 0.97
N PHE A 96 7.24 -13.26 -0.06
CA PHE A 96 7.09 -11.80 -0.08
C PHE A 96 6.12 -11.30 0.97
N ARG A 97 5.00 -12.01 1.19
CA ARG A 97 4.00 -11.63 2.20
C ARG A 97 4.59 -11.66 3.60
N ALA A 98 5.32 -12.73 3.93
CA ALA A 98 6.01 -12.87 5.21
C ALA A 98 7.12 -11.80 5.40
N ALA A 99 7.95 -11.56 4.38
CA ALA A 99 8.96 -10.51 4.44
C ALA A 99 8.36 -9.10 4.56
N LEU A 100 7.25 -8.84 3.86
CA LEU A 100 6.55 -7.56 3.93
C LEU A 100 5.94 -7.33 5.32
N ALA A 101 5.38 -8.38 5.93
CA ALA A 101 4.91 -8.33 7.32
C ALA A 101 6.03 -7.97 8.28
N CYS A 102 7.20 -8.60 8.16
CA CYS A 102 8.39 -8.28 8.93
C CYS A 102 8.80 -6.80 8.80
N LEU A 103 8.84 -6.26 7.58
CA LEU A 103 9.17 -4.84 7.38
C LEU A 103 8.05 -3.91 7.88
N THR A 104 6.79 -4.29 7.73
CA THR A 104 5.64 -3.51 8.22
C THR A 104 5.71 -3.38 9.74
N ASP A 105 5.91 -4.49 10.44
CA ASP A 105 6.01 -4.50 11.90
C ASP A 105 7.21 -3.67 12.38
N ALA A 106 8.34 -3.77 11.67
CA ALA A 106 9.50 -2.93 11.96
C ALA A 106 9.21 -1.43 11.77
N ILE A 107 8.49 -1.03 10.71
CA ILE A 107 8.09 0.37 10.49
C ILE A 107 7.15 0.83 11.61
N HIS A 108 6.17 0.01 11.99
CA HIS A 108 5.25 0.34 13.08
C HIS A 108 5.96 0.47 14.44
N ALA A 109 7.04 -0.28 14.66
CA ALA A 109 7.83 -0.21 15.87
C ALA A 109 8.73 1.04 15.95
N GLU A 110 8.99 1.74 14.85
CA GLU A 110 9.78 2.97 14.87
C GLU A 110 9.05 4.08 15.63
N PRO A 111 9.68 4.73 16.63
CA PRO A 111 9.04 5.79 17.41
C PRO A 111 8.53 6.96 16.56
N ILE A 112 9.23 7.29 15.47
CA ILE A 112 8.80 8.37 14.58
C ILE A 112 7.47 8.04 13.89
N ALA A 113 7.18 6.76 13.63
CA ALA A 113 6.03 6.34 12.85
C ALA A 113 4.71 6.68 13.55
N ALA A 114 4.70 6.73 14.89
CA ALA A 114 3.55 7.16 15.68
C ALA A 114 3.14 8.63 15.44
N TRP A 115 4.04 9.47 14.91
CA TRP A 115 3.70 10.84 14.53
C TRP A 115 2.94 10.92 13.20
N PHE A 116 3.11 9.93 12.32
CA PHE A 116 2.44 9.90 11.02
C PHE A 116 0.98 9.45 11.13
N GLY A 117 0.71 8.53 12.06
CA GLY A 117 -0.59 7.91 12.24
C GLY A 117 -0.65 7.04 13.50
N GLN A 118 -1.86 6.77 13.96
CA GLN A 118 -2.08 6.00 15.18
C GLN A 118 -1.78 4.50 14.98
N GLY A 119 -1.79 4.01 13.74
CA GLY A 119 -1.46 2.62 13.40
C GLY A 119 -2.66 1.73 13.15
N HIS A 120 -3.89 2.26 13.24
CA HIS A 120 -5.14 1.49 13.13
C HIS A 120 -5.93 1.78 11.86
N ARG A 121 -5.45 2.71 11.02
CA ARG A 121 -6.09 3.04 9.73
C ARG A 121 -5.22 2.59 8.58
N ALA A 122 -5.87 2.29 7.47
CA ALA A 122 -5.21 2.01 6.20
C ALA A 122 -5.87 2.76 5.06
N SER A 123 -5.12 3.02 4.00
CA SER A 123 -5.64 3.49 2.73
C SER A 123 -5.26 2.53 1.60
N ALA A 124 -6.13 2.39 0.62
CA ALA A 124 -5.89 1.54 -0.54
C ALA A 124 -6.19 2.26 -1.85
N ASP A 125 -5.25 2.18 -2.77
CA ASP A 125 -5.29 2.87 -4.06
C ASP A 125 -4.69 2.02 -5.18
N GLY A 126 -5.21 2.22 -6.39
CA GLY A 126 -4.80 1.52 -7.60
C GLY A 126 -3.85 2.35 -8.45
N GLN A 127 -2.59 1.93 -8.55
CA GLN A 127 -1.62 2.57 -9.42
C GLN A 127 -1.55 1.88 -10.79
N ALA A 128 -1.83 2.62 -11.87
CA ALA A 128 -1.70 2.12 -13.23
C ALA A 128 -0.23 2.09 -13.69
N PHE A 129 0.19 0.93 -14.21
CA PHE A 129 1.46 0.73 -14.89
C PHE A 129 1.19 0.34 -16.35
N TYR A 130 1.77 1.08 -17.27
CA TYR A 130 1.68 0.80 -18.70
C TYR A 130 2.40 -0.50 -19.03
N LEU A 131 1.83 -1.29 -19.93
CA LEU A 131 2.51 -2.45 -20.49
C LEU A 131 3.22 -2.05 -21.79
N GLY A 132 4.28 -2.77 -22.13
CA GLY A 132 5.01 -2.54 -23.37
C GLY A 132 5.60 -3.82 -23.97
N GLY A 133 5.67 -3.85 -25.30
CA GLY A 133 6.26 -4.96 -26.03
C GLY A 133 5.56 -6.30 -25.70
N PRO A 134 6.31 -7.36 -25.34
CA PRO A 134 5.72 -8.67 -25.05
C PRO A 134 4.60 -8.67 -23.99
N GLY A 135 4.64 -7.73 -23.03
CA GLY A 135 3.67 -7.63 -21.95
C GLY A 135 2.31 -7.07 -22.37
N GLU A 136 2.20 -6.41 -23.53
CA GLU A 136 0.96 -5.79 -24.01
C GLU A 136 -0.21 -6.78 -24.10
N ALA A 137 0.08 -8.04 -24.46
CA ALA A 137 -0.91 -9.12 -24.53
C ALA A 137 -1.55 -9.47 -23.18
N GLY A 138 -0.90 -9.14 -22.06
CA GLY A 138 -1.40 -9.40 -20.71
C GLY A 138 -2.19 -8.24 -20.09
N GLY A 139 -2.34 -7.11 -20.79
CA GLY A 139 -2.99 -5.90 -20.28
C GLY A 139 -4.34 -5.63 -20.94
N ALA A 140 -5.11 -4.75 -20.30
CA ALA A 140 -6.37 -4.26 -20.85
C ALA A 140 -6.26 -2.75 -21.13
N VAL A 141 -6.85 -2.30 -22.23
CA VAL A 141 -6.98 -0.88 -22.52
C VAL A 141 -8.09 -0.31 -21.64
N ASN A 142 -7.76 0.70 -20.84
CA ASN A 142 -8.73 1.45 -20.06
C ASN A 142 -8.76 2.90 -20.56
N ALA A 143 -9.91 3.33 -21.08
CA ALA A 143 -10.09 4.65 -21.68
C ALA A 143 -9.72 5.82 -20.75
N HIS A 144 -9.78 5.63 -19.42
CA HIS A 144 -9.34 6.63 -18.45
C HIS A 144 -7.82 6.89 -18.50
N TYR A 145 -7.03 5.87 -18.85
CA TYR A 145 -5.56 5.92 -18.89
C TYR A 145 -5.00 6.01 -20.32
N GLY A 146 -5.88 6.18 -21.31
CA GLY A 146 -5.52 6.31 -22.72
C GLY A 146 -5.76 5.03 -23.53
N ARG A 147 -4.97 4.87 -24.61
CA ARG A 147 -5.11 3.76 -25.58
C ARG A 147 -4.14 2.61 -25.34
N ASP A 148 -3.14 2.81 -24.49
CA ASP A 148 -2.13 1.80 -24.18
C ASP A 148 -2.67 0.80 -23.14
N PRO A 149 -2.32 -0.49 -23.23
CA PRO A 149 -2.71 -1.49 -22.26
C PRO A 149 -2.03 -1.22 -20.91
N VAL A 150 -2.80 -1.35 -19.82
CA VAL A 150 -2.31 -1.15 -18.45
C VAL A 150 -2.68 -2.32 -17.54
N VAL A 151 -1.86 -2.51 -16.51
CA VAL A 151 -2.22 -3.24 -15.29
C VAL A 151 -2.29 -2.25 -14.14
N LYS A 152 -3.08 -2.55 -13.12
CA LYS A 152 -3.08 -1.78 -11.89
C LYS A 152 -2.44 -2.61 -10.78
N ILE A 153 -1.53 -2.01 -10.04
CA ILE A 153 -1.11 -2.54 -8.74
C ILE A 153 -2.00 -1.86 -7.71
N TYR A 154 -2.90 -2.62 -7.10
CA TYR A 154 -3.71 -2.16 -5.99
C TYR A 154 -2.94 -2.38 -4.70
N THR A 155 -2.60 -1.32 -3.98
CA THR A 155 -1.76 -1.38 -2.78
C THR A 155 -2.50 -0.82 -1.59
N THR A 156 -2.39 -1.51 -0.46
CA THR A 156 -2.87 -1.04 0.84
C THR A 156 -1.68 -0.61 1.70
N ILE A 157 -1.74 0.58 2.27
CA ILE A 157 -0.73 1.12 3.19
C ILE A 157 -1.39 1.52 4.50
N THR A 158 -0.64 1.51 5.60
CA THR A 158 -1.12 2.05 6.89
C THR A 158 -1.03 3.57 6.93
N ASP A 159 -1.72 4.17 7.90
CA ASP A 159 -1.55 5.57 8.28
C ASP A 159 -0.13 5.90 8.77
N ARG A 160 0.70 4.89 9.05
CA ARG A 160 2.15 5.00 9.30
C ARG A 160 3.02 4.82 8.05
N TYR A 161 2.44 4.94 6.86
CA TYR A 161 3.06 4.73 5.54
C TYR A 161 3.51 3.29 5.23
N ALA A 162 3.36 2.34 6.15
CA ALA A 162 3.85 0.98 5.97
C ALA A 162 3.01 0.22 4.94
N PRO A 163 3.60 -0.35 3.86
CA PRO A 163 2.84 -1.13 2.90
C PRO A 163 2.42 -2.49 3.47
N LEU A 164 1.12 -2.80 3.45
CA LEU A 164 0.56 -4.03 4.04
C LEU A 164 0.36 -5.15 3.04
N HIS A 165 -0.18 -4.80 1.88
CA HIS A 165 -0.66 -5.76 0.90
C HIS A 165 -0.67 -5.14 -0.49
N GLN A 166 -0.58 -5.99 -1.49
CA GLN A 166 -0.73 -5.59 -2.87
C GLN A 166 -1.24 -6.71 -3.75
N THR A 167 -2.03 -6.34 -4.77
CA THR A 167 -2.54 -7.27 -5.78
C THR A 167 -2.47 -6.63 -7.15
N VAL A 168 -2.01 -7.40 -8.14
CA VAL A 168 -2.07 -7.00 -9.55
C VAL A 168 -3.47 -7.29 -10.08
N ILE A 169 -4.14 -6.27 -10.60
CA ILE A 169 -5.47 -6.36 -11.19
C ILE A 169 -5.45 -5.85 -12.63
N ALA A 170 -6.36 -6.36 -13.46
CA ALA A 170 -6.52 -5.87 -14.83
C ALA A 170 -6.84 -4.37 -14.83
N GLY A 171 -6.37 -3.64 -15.84
CA GLY A 171 -6.58 -2.19 -15.95
C GLY A 171 -8.05 -1.75 -15.88
N THR A 172 -8.97 -2.61 -16.34
CA THR A 172 -10.43 -2.38 -16.36
C THR A 172 -11.16 -2.93 -15.13
N ALA A 173 -10.48 -3.65 -14.24
CA ALA A 173 -11.11 -4.23 -13.06
C ALA A 173 -11.53 -3.15 -12.06
N GLY A 174 -12.68 -3.36 -11.43
CA GLY A 174 -13.15 -2.50 -10.33
C GLY A 174 -12.34 -2.74 -9.06
N GLU A 175 -11.83 -1.67 -8.46
CA GLU A 175 -10.97 -1.71 -7.27
C GLU A 175 -11.75 -2.08 -5.99
N ALA A 176 -13.05 -1.77 -5.96
CA ALA A 176 -13.93 -2.02 -4.81
C ALA A 176 -13.86 -3.47 -4.29
N ILE A 177 -13.70 -4.44 -5.20
CA ILE A 177 -13.67 -5.86 -4.86
C ILE A 177 -12.38 -6.25 -4.13
N HIS A 178 -11.30 -5.48 -4.31
CA HIS A 178 -9.98 -5.74 -3.76
C HIS A 178 -9.68 -4.95 -2.48
N ALA A 179 -10.54 -3.99 -2.11
CA ALA A 179 -10.39 -3.15 -0.92
C ALA A 179 -10.15 -3.96 0.37
N LEU A 180 -10.88 -5.07 0.54
CA LEU A 180 -10.81 -5.92 1.73
C LEU A 180 -9.61 -6.88 1.77
N ASP A 181 -9.02 -7.21 0.61
CA ASP A 181 -7.91 -8.16 0.55
C ASP A 181 -6.72 -7.66 1.38
N GLY A 182 -6.49 -6.33 1.39
CA GLY A 182 -5.37 -5.74 2.10
C GLY A 182 -5.52 -5.66 3.61
N ILE A 183 -6.74 -5.58 4.13
CA ILE A 183 -7.00 -5.57 5.59
C ILE A 183 -7.09 -6.99 6.14
N LEU A 184 -7.73 -7.90 5.41
CA LEU A 184 -7.94 -9.27 5.90
C LEU A 184 -6.83 -10.24 5.50
N GLY A 185 -6.04 -9.91 4.49
CA GLY A 185 -5.05 -10.81 3.87
C GLY A 185 -3.59 -10.45 4.12
N HIS A 186 -3.29 -9.61 5.14
CA HIS A 186 -1.91 -9.34 5.55
C HIS A 186 -1.46 -10.26 6.69
N ASP A 187 -0.15 -10.49 6.75
CA ASP A 187 0.51 -11.32 7.78
C ASP A 187 1.18 -10.48 8.88
N SER A 188 1.07 -9.13 8.80
CA SER A 188 1.61 -8.21 9.81
C SER A 188 0.79 -8.19 11.10
N ASN A 189 1.38 -7.66 12.18
CA ASN A 189 0.72 -7.45 13.47
C ASN A 189 -0.13 -6.17 13.55
N ALA A 190 -0.28 -5.43 12.45
CA ALA A 190 -1.10 -4.22 12.42
C ALA A 190 -2.58 -4.55 12.72
N ASP A 191 -3.17 -3.82 13.69
CA ASP A 191 -4.57 -3.95 14.07
C ASP A 191 -5.40 -2.84 13.40
N LEU A 192 -5.95 -3.14 12.22
CA LEU A 192 -6.61 -2.17 11.38
C LEU A 192 -8.12 -2.17 11.62
N THR A 193 -8.67 -1.01 11.93
CA THR A 193 -10.10 -0.82 12.16
C THR A 193 -10.78 -0.01 11.06
N ALA A 194 -10.03 0.77 10.26
CA ALA A 194 -10.60 1.64 9.23
C ALA A 194 -9.87 1.56 7.89
N LEU A 195 -10.63 1.65 6.80
CA LEU A 195 -10.12 1.71 5.42
C LEU A 195 -10.58 2.96 4.68
N HIS A 196 -9.62 3.65 4.08
CA HIS A 196 -9.85 4.73 3.14
C HIS A 196 -9.61 4.26 1.71
N VAL A 197 -10.53 4.57 0.80
CA VAL A 197 -10.35 4.33 -0.64
C VAL A 197 -10.82 5.55 -1.43
N ASP A 198 -10.28 5.73 -2.64
CA ASP A 198 -10.83 6.72 -3.54
C ASP A 198 -12.20 6.27 -4.10
N GLY A 199 -12.95 7.21 -4.70
CA GLY A 199 -14.32 7.00 -5.15
C GLY A 199 -14.52 5.82 -6.11
N GLY A 200 -13.47 5.36 -6.80
CA GLY A 200 -13.47 4.16 -7.65
C GLY A 200 -13.63 2.83 -6.88
N GLY A 201 -13.33 2.82 -5.58
CA GLY A 201 -13.45 1.68 -4.68
C GLY A 201 -14.83 1.52 -4.01
N VAL A 202 -15.81 2.36 -4.34
CA VAL A 202 -17.10 2.41 -3.62
C VAL A 202 -18.12 1.42 -4.19
N SER A 203 -18.62 0.52 -3.35
CA SER A 203 -19.71 -0.43 -3.66
C SER A 203 -20.58 -0.67 -2.42
N ASP A 204 -21.89 -0.83 -2.62
CA ASP A 204 -22.83 -1.17 -1.53
C ASP A 204 -22.40 -2.46 -0.82
N ILE A 205 -21.98 -3.49 -1.57
CA ILE A 205 -21.58 -4.77 -0.95
C ILE A 205 -20.34 -4.57 -0.06
N VAL A 206 -19.40 -3.70 -0.43
CA VAL A 206 -18.21 -3.42 0.38
C VAL A 206 -18.59 -2.70 1.67
N PHE A 207 -19.50 -1.73 1.60
CA PHE A 207 -20.06 -1.07 2.80
C PHE A 207 -20.70 -2.09 3.75
N ALA A 208 -21.52 -3.00 3.23
CA ALA A 208 -22.17 -4.04 4.04
C ALA A 208 -21.14 -4.96 4.70
N THR A 209 -20.19 -5.47 3.90
CA THR A 209 -19.19 -6.41 4.39
C THR A 209 -18.28 -5.79 5.44
N MET A 210 -17.81 -4.55 5.22
CA MET A 210 -16.98 -3.83 6.20
C MET A 210 -17.72 -3.66 7.53
N HIS A 211 -18.96 -3.16 7.49
CA HIS A 211 -19.78 -2.99 8.68
C HIS A 211 -19.99 -4.32 9.44
N LEU A 212 -20.38 -5.38 8.74
CA LEU A 212 -20.65 -6.68 9.35
C LEU A 212 -19.38 -7.36 9.91
N LEU A 213 -18.21 -6.98 9.40
CA LEU A 213 -16.92 -7.40 9.95
C LEU A 213 -16.49 -6.55 11.16
N GLY A 214 -17.16 -5.43 11.43
CA GLY A 214 -16.78 -4.48 12.48
C GLY A 214 -15.70 -3.49 12.05
N LEU A 215 -15.57 -3.22 10.75
CA LEU A 215 -14.58 -2.32 10.16
C LEU A 215 -15.24 -1.04 9.66
N ASP A 216 -14.60 0.10 9.91
CA ASP A 216 -15.01 1.39 9.38
C ASP A 216 -14.58 1.54 7.91
N PHE A 217 -15.55 1.68 7.02
CA PHE A 217 -15.29 2.01 5.61
C PHE A 217 -15.48 3.50 5.38
N GLU A 218 -14.38 4.19 5.11
CA GLU A 218 -14.33 5.65 5.01
C GLU A 218 -13.82 6.10 3.63
N PRO A 219 -14.59 5.82 2.54
CA PRO A 219 -14.19 6.22 1.21
C PRO A 219 -14.30 7.73 1.00
N ARG A 220 -13.48 8.27 0.10
CA ARG A 220 -13.72 9.60 -0.45
C ARG A 220 -14.93 9.53 -1.37
N ILE A 221 -15.95 10.33 -1.08
CA ILE A 221 -17.14 10.45 -1.93
C ILE A 221 -16.99 11.69 -2.82
N PRO A 222 -16.62 11.54 -4.11
CA PRO A 222 -16.69 12.64 -5.06
C PRO A 222 -18.15 12.92 -5.46
N ARG A 223 -18.45 14.18 -5.79
CA ARG A 223 -19.74 14.65 -6.36
C ARG A 223 -20.97 14.14 -5.60
N LEU A 224 -21.25 14.81 -4.49
CA LEU A 224 -22.32 14.46 -3.56
C LEU A 224 -23.72 14.58 -4.17
N SER A 225 -23.90 15.41 -5.20
CA SER A 225 -25.16 15.58 -5.94
C SER A 225 -25.64 14.32 -6.65
N ASP A 226 -24.71 13.42 -6.99
CA ASP A 226 -24.99 12.24 -7.80
C ASP A 226 -25.37 11.03 -6.92
N ARG A 227 -25.40 11.20 -5.60
CA ARG A 227 -25.62 10.12 -4.63
C ARG A 227 -27.04 10.14 -4.09
N ARG A 228 -27.66 8.96 -4.08
CA ARG A 228 -28.97 8.72 -3.46
C ARG A 228 -28.80 8.23 -2.01
N LEU A 229 -29.69 8.70 -1.14
CA LEU A 229 -29.90 8.20 0.21
C LEU A 229 -30.97 7.10 0.21
N TYR A 230 -31.00 6.24 1.23
CA TYR A 230 -31.94 5.13 1.32
C TYR A 230 -32.54 5.01 2.71
N ALA A 231 -33.79 4.55 2.77
CA ALA A 231 -34.54 4.38 4.00
C ALA A 231 -35.62 3.31 3.88
N PHE A 232 -36.09 2.83 5.02
CA PHE A 232 -37.26 1.94 5.11
C PHE A 232 -38.60 2.67 5.01
N GLU A 233 -38.63 3.98 5.23
CA GLU A 233 -39.84 4.79 5.13
C GLU A 233 -39.96 5.46 3.75
N PRO A 234 -41.18 5.86 3.31
CA PRO A 234 -41.35 6.61 2.08
C PRO A 234 -40.56 7.93 2.06
N SER A 235 -39.95 8.27 0.92
CA SER A 235 -39.10 9.47 0.76
C SER A 235 -39.79 10.77 1.21
N LYS A 236 -41.10 10.89 1.01
CA LYS A 236 -41.93 12.04 1.43
C LYS A 236 -41.83 12.35 2.93
N ARG A 237 -41.52 11.36 3.77
CA ARG A 237 -41.35 11.54 5.22
C ARG A 237 -40.12 12.37 5.58
N TYR A 238 -39.15 12.49 4.67
CA TYR A 238 -37.88 13.18 4.89
C TYR A 238 -37.87 14.65 4.44
N GLY A 239 -39.03 15.24 4.17
CA GLY A 239 -39.19 16.68 3.91
C GLY A 239 -38.28 17.20 2.79
N ARG A 240 -37.42 18.18 3.10
CA ARG A 240 -36.49 18.78 2.12
C ARG A 240 -35.45 17.80 1.56
N LEU A 241 -35.17 16.71 2.27
CA LEU A 241 -34.24 15.67 1.81
C LEU A 241 -34.91 14.66 0.87
N ALA A 242 -36.25 14.66 0.77
CA ALA A 242 -36.99 13.71 -0.07
C ALA A 242 -36.44 13.57 -1.50
N PRO A 243 -36.00 14.64 -2.21
CA PRO A 243 -35.41 14.52 -3.55
C PRO A 243 -34.08 13.77 -3.61
N LEU A 244 -33.38 13.61 -2.48
CA LEU A 244 -32.11 12.88 -2.39
C LEU A 244 -32.33 11.37 -2.18
N PHE A 245 -33.51 10.95 -1.72
CA PHE A 245 -33.78 9.54 -1.48
C PHE A 245 -34.03 8.77 -2.78
N GLY A 246 -33.45 7.58 -2.87
CA GLY A 246 -33.72 6.60 -3.92
C GLY A 246 -34.97 5.77 -3.61
N HIS A 247 -34.96 4.52 -4.08
CA HIS A 247 -36.01 3.57 -3.75
C HIS A 247 -35.96 3.16 -2.26
N ARG A 248 -37.07 2.60 -1.78
CA ARG A 248 -37.21 2.10 -0.41
C ARG A 248 -36.40 0.82 -0.22
N LEU A 249 -35.76 0.69 0.94
CA LEU A 249 -35.03 -0.53 1.32
C LEU A 249 -35.99 -1.70 1.54
N ASP A 250 -35.56 -2.89 1.13
CA ASP A 250 -36.29 -4.13 1.32
C ASP A 250 -35.84 -4.84 2.60
N ARG A 251 -36.64 -4.72 3.67
CA ARG A 251 -36.36 -5.36 4.96
C ARG A 251 -36.48 -6.88 4.89
N ASP A 252 -37.49 -7.39 4.18
CA ASP A 252 -37.79 -8.82 4.17
C ASP A 252 -36.73 -9.59 3.39
N LEU A 253 -36.15 -8.96 2.36
CA LEU A 253 -34.99 -9.50 1.64
C LEU A 253 -33.76 -9.65 2.55
N ILE A 254 -33.49 -8.68 3.43
CA ILE A 254 -32.38 -8.78 4.39
C ILE A 254 -32.64 -9.92 5.37
N VAL A 255 -33.84 -9.96 5.96
CA VAL A 255 -34.21 -10.95 6.98
C VAL A 255 -34.18 -12.37 6.42
N SER A 256 -34.72 -12.58 5.22
CA SER A 256 -34.77 -13.91 4.59
C SER A 256 -33.40 -14.49 4.24
N HIS A 257 -32.40 -13.63 3.99
CA HIS A 257 -31.03 -14.05 3.67
C HIS A 257 -30.04 -13.91 4.83
N TRP A 258 -30.48 -13.51 6.02
CA TRP A 258 -29.60 -13.28 7.18
C TRP A 258 -28.67 -14.48 7.50
N PRO A 259 -29.15 -15.74 7.54
CA PRO A 259 -28.28 -16.89 7.84
C PRO A 259 -27.14 -17.08 6.81
N ASP A 260 -27.40 -16.81 5.53
CA ASP A 260 -26.39 -16.92 4.49
C ASP A 260 -25.39 -15.75 4.54
N ILE A 261 -25.86 -14.56 4.91
CA ILE A 261 -25.00 -13.39 5.16
C ILE A 261 -24.02 -13.71 6.30
N GLU A 262 -24.50 -14.22 7.43
CA GLU A 262 -23.66 -14.63 8.56
C GLU A 262 -22.61 -15.66 8.15
N ARG A 263 -22.99 -16.66 7.34
CA ARG A 263 -22.05 -17.67 6.82
C ARG A 263 -20.95 -17.04 5.95
N VAL A 264 -21.31 -16.12 5.07
CA VAL A 264 -20.34 -15.43 4.20
C VAL A 264 -19.38 -14.56 5.01
N ILE A 265 -19.91 -13.77 5.95
CA ILE A 265 -19.09 -12.89 6.81
C ILE A 265 -18.19 -13.74 7.73
N GLY A 266 -18.70 -14.85 8.28
CA GLY A 266 -17.90 -15.80 9.05
C GLY A 266 -16.75 -16.41 8.24
N ALA A 267 -16.99 -16.79 6.98
CA ALA A 267 -15.94 -17.30 6.10
C ALA A 267 -14.83 -16.27 5.81
N MET A 268 -15.20 -14.99 5.65
CA MET A 268 -14.24 -13.89 5.49
C MET A 268 -13.44 -13.65 6.78
N ARG A 269 -14.12 -13.58 7.92
CA ARG A 269 -13.48 -13.36 9.24
C ARG A 269 -12.49 -14.48 9.58
N ASN A 270 -12.83 -15.72 9.23
CA ASN A 270 -11.98 -16.89 9.45
C ASN A 270 -10.89 -17.06 8.36
N ARG A 271 -10.75 -16.11 7.43
CA ARG A 271 -9.79 -16.12 6.31
C ARG A 271 -9.80 -17.42 5.49
N THR A 272 -10.94 -18.11 5.42
CA THR A 272 -11.06 -19.38 4.69
C THR A 272 -10.96 -19.18 3.17
N VAL A 273 -11.42 -18.01 2.69
CA VAL A 273 -11.39 -17.62 1.28
C VAL A 273 -11.09 -16.12 1.21
N THR A 274 -10.35 -15.68 0.18
CA THR A 274 -10.07 -14.25 -0.01
C THR A 274 -11.37 -13.46 -0.24
N PRO A 275 -11.51 -12.27 0.39
CA PRO A 275 -12.69 -11.42 0.21
C PRO A 275 -12.99 -11.13 -1.25
N SER A 276 -11.98 -10.83 -2.06
CA SER A 276 -12.17 -10.56 -3.48
C SER A 276 -12.71 -11.74 -4.27
N LEU A 277 -12.39 -13.00 -3.91
CA LEU A 277 -12.97 -14.15 -4.58
C LEU A 277 -14.47 -14.27 -4.30
N ILE A 278 -14.89 -14.06 -3.05
CA ILE A 278 -16.30 -14.05 -2.67
C ILE A 278 -17.03 -12.90 -3.37
N LEU A 279 -16.48 -11.69 -3.28
CA LEU A 279 -17.07 -10.49 -3.89
C LEU A 279 -17.15 -10.59 -5.43
N LYS A 280 -16.16 -11.21 -6.10
CA LYS A 280 -16.22 -11.52 -7.54
C LYS A 280 -17.38 -12.46 -7.84
N LYS A 281 -17.56 -13.54 -7.07
CA LYS A 281 -18.69 -14.47 -7.25
C LYS A 281 -20.05 -13.81 -7.03
N LEU A 282 -20.18 -12.97 -6.00
CA LEU A 282 -21.40 -12.20 -5.73
C LEU A 282 -21.69 -11.16 -6.84
N SER A 283 -20.64 -10.62 -7.46
CA SER A 283 -20.77 -9.61 -8.52
C SER A 283 -21.02 -10.19 -9.91
N ALA A 284 -20.61 -11.43 -10.17
CA ALA A 284 -20.74 -12.09 -11.48
C ALA A 284 -22.20 -12.30 -11.92
N TYR A 285 -23.11 -12.56 -10.97
CA TYR A 285 -24.53 -12.85 -11.25
C TYR A 285 -25.45 -11.72 -10.75
N ARG A 286 -25.17 -10.49 -11.18
CA ARG A 286 -25.75 -9.25 -10.60
C ARG A 286 -27.29 -9.23 -10.51
N GLN A 287 -28.00 -9.85 -11.45
CA GLN A 287 -29.47 -9.87 -11.48
C GLN A 287 -30.13 -11.13 -10.90
N GLN A 288 -29.38 -12.21 -10.65
CA GLN A 288 -29.95 -13.51 -10.21
C GLN A 288 -29.52 -13.91 -8.80
N ASN A 289 -28.58 -13.17 -8.19
CA ASN A 289 -28.07 -13.49 -6.86
C ASN A 289 -28.82 -12.68 -5.78
N SER A 290 -29.83 -13.31 -5.17
CA SER A 290 -30.65 -12.71 -4.11
C SER A 290 -29.85 -12.39 -2.83
N LEU A 291 -28.83 -13.18 -2.51
CA LEU A 291 -27.89 -12.89 -1.41
C LEU A 291 -27.08 -11.62 -1.69
N ALA A 292 -26.59 -11.45 -2.93
CA ALA A 292 -25.90 -10.22 -3.32
C ALA A 292 -26.86 -9.00 -3.30
N ALA A 293 -28.14 -9.20 -3.59
CA ALA A 293 -29.15 -8.15 -3.47
C ALA A 293 -29.39 -7.78 -1.99
N ALA A 294 -29.53 -8.76 -1.10
CA ALA A 294 -29.67 -8.54 0.34
C ALA A 294 -28.46 -7.78 0.93
N LEU A 295 -27.23 -8.18 0.58
CA LEU A 295 -26.02 -7.45 0.97
C LEU A 295 -26.00 -6.00 0.44
N ARG A 296 -26.54 -5.74 -0.76
CA ARG A 296 -26.65 -4.36 -1.26
C ARG A 296 -27.64 -3.53 -0.46
N GLU A 297 -28.74 -4.10 0.03
CA GLU A 297 -29.67 -3.36 0.90
C GLU A 297 -28.99 -2.93 2.20
N ILE A 298 -28.25 -3.82 2.87
CA ILE A 298 -27.41 -3.48 4.03
C ILE A 298 -26.39 -2.40 3.65
N GLY A 299 -25.73 -2.58 2.52
CA GLY A 299 -24.74 -1.64 2.00
C GLY A 299 -25.26 -0.23 1.78
N ARG A 300 -26.53 -0.11 1.36
CA ARG A 300 -27.20 1.18 1.16
C ARG A 300 -27.54 1.86 2.48
N ILE A 301 -27.84 1.10 3.54
CA ILE A 301 -28.00 1.65 4.89
C ILE A 301 -26.68 2.29 5.31
N GLU A 302 -25.61 1.51 5.31
CA GLU A 302 -24.28 1.96 5.75
C GLU A 302 -23.74 3.11 4.90
N ARG A 303 -23.92 3.03 3.57
CA ARG A 303 -23.57 4.13 2.67
C ARG A 303 -24.37 5.39 2.96
N THR A 304 -25.67 5.27 3.28
CA THR A 304 -26.50 6.42 3.65
C THR A 304 -25.99 7.06 4.93
N LEU A 305 -25.74 6.27 5.97
CA LEU A 305 -25.22 6.74 7.26
C LEU A 305 -23.84 7.41 7.09
N PHE A 306 -22.93 6.78 6.36
CA PHE A 306 -21.63 7.37 6.06
C PHE A 306 -21.76 8.66 5.23
N THR A 307 -22.65 8.71 4.24
CA THR A 307 -22.85 9.92 3.43
C THR A 307 -23.36 11.09 4.30
N LEU A 308 -24.24 10.83 5.26
CA LEU A 308 -24.70 11.85 6.21
C LEU A 308 -23.56 12.34 7.12
N ARG A 309 -22.76 11.43 7.70
CA ARG A 309 -21.56 11.79 8.46
C ARG A 309 -20.59 12.61 7.61
N TRP A 310 -20.38 12.20 6.36
CA TRP A 310 -19.52 12.90 5.40
C TRP A 310 -20.01 14.31 5.09
N PHE A 311 -21.33 14.59 5.14
CA PHE A 311 -21.85 15.95 5.01
C PHE A 311 -21.56 16.79 6.26
N GLU A 312 -21.82 16.22 7.43
CA GLU A 312 -21.80 16.95 8.70
C GLU A 312 -20.38 17.22 9.22
N ASP A 313 -19.45 16.27 9.04
CA ASP A 313 -18.14 16.30 9.71
C ASP A 313 -17.00 16.75 8.77
N PRO A 314 -16.47 17.99 8.92
CA PRO A 314 -15.30 18.43 8.17
C PRO A 314 -14.00 17.76 8.60
N ALA A 315 -13.89 17.28 9.84
CA ALA A 315 -12.69 16.60 10.33
C ALA A 315 -12.52 15.24 9.66
N LEU A 316 -13.61 14.45 9.55
CA LEU A 316 -13.62 13.21 8.74
C LEU A 316 -13.11 13.45 7.32
N ARG A 317 -13.61 14.50 6.64
CA ARG A 317 -13.17 14.82 5.27
C ARG A 317 -11.68 15.15 5.18
N ARG A 318 -11.14 15.89 6.17
CA ARG A 318 -9.71 16.20 6.23
C ARG A 318 -8.89 14.94 6.46
N THR A 319 -9.29 14.07 7.38
CA THR A 319 -8.62 12.79 7.67
C THR A 319 -8.58 11.90 6.43
N VAL A 320 -9.72 11.62 5.80
CA VAL A 320 -9.78 10.78 4.59
C VAL A 320 -8.92 11.36 3.47
N THR A 321 -8.93 12.69 3.30
CA THR A 321 -8.08 13.34 2.28
C THR A 321 -6.60 13.19 2.60
N ALA A 322 -6.19 13.37 3.86
CA ALA A 322 -4.81 13.21 4.28
C ALA A 322 -4.32 11.77 4.08
N GLU A 323 -5.11 10.77 4.46
CA GLU A 323 -4.76 9.35 4.32
C GLU A 323 -4.67 8.89 2.85
N LEU A 324 -5.52 9.42 1.97
CA LEU A 324 -5.42 9.16 0.53
C LEU A 324 -4.20 9.85 -0.10
N ASN A 325 -3.85 11.06 0.34
CA ASN A 325 -2.64 11.75 -0.12
C ASN A 325 -1.36 10.97 0.24
N LYS A 326 -1.35 10.21 1.35
CA LYS A 326 -0.23 9.31 1.69
C LYS A 326 -0.05 8.22 0.62
N GLY A 327 -1.16 7.64 0.14
CA GLY A 327 -1.16 6.65 -0.94
C GLY A 327 -0.58 7.21 -2.24
N GLU A 328 -1.01 8.40 -2.64
CA GLU A 328 -0.50 9.09 -3.84
C GLU A 328 1.00 9.42 -3.73
N ALA A 329 1.44 9.89 -2.56
CA ALA A 329 2.85 10.16 -2.29
C ALA A 329 3.69 8.87 -2.38
N ARG A 330 3.21 7.76 -1.81
CA ARG A 330 3.86 6.45 -1.92
C ARG A 330 3.93 5.98 -3.38
N ASN A 331 2.88 6.21 -4.17
CA ASN A 331 2.86 5.88 -5.59
C ASN A 331 3.92 6.66 -6.39
N SER A 332 4.31 7.85 -5.92
CA SER A 332 5.42 8.61 -6.51
C SER A 332 6.78 7.98 -6.20
N LEU A 333 7.02 7.54 -4.96
CA LEU A 333 8.21 6.77 -4.60
C LEU A 333 8.28 5.45 -5.38
N ALA A 334 7.18 4.71 -5.48
CA ALA A 334 7.13 3.45 -6.23
C ALA A 334 7.48 3.65 -7.72
N ARG A 335 7.03 4.76 -8.34
CA ARG A 335 7.43 5.12 -9.71
C ARG A 335 8.92 5.42 -9.82
N ALA A 336 9.48 6.13 -8.84
CA ALA A 336 10.91 6.44 -8.81
C ALA A 336 11.76 5.17 -8.70
N VAL A 337 11.30 4.16 -7.94
CA VAL A 337 11.95 2.84 -7.87
C VAL A 337 11.78 2.07 -9.19
N ALA A 338 10.57 2.01 -9.75
CA ALA A 338 10.25 1.28 -10.98
C ALA A 338 10.59 2.07 -12.27
N PHE A 339 11.75 2.72 -12.35
CA PHE A 339 12.06 3.68 -13.42
C PHE A 339 12.53 3.04 -14.74
N HIS A 340 13.13 1.84 -14.73
CA HIS A 340 13.64 1.24 -15.98
C HIS A 340 12.50 0.88 -16.94
N ARG A 341 12.85 0.87 -18.24
CA ARG A 341 11.90 0.64 -19.35
C ARG A 341 10.75 1.66 -19.36
N LEU A 342 11.03 2.90 -18.97
CA LEU A 342 10.06 4.00 -18.87
C LEU A 342 8.91 3.67 -17.92
N GLY A 343 9.16 2.84 -16.90
CA GLY A 343 8.13 2.32 -16.00
C GLY A 343 7.14 1.36 -16.65
N ARG A 344 7.38 0.91 -17.89
CA ARG A 344 6.50 -0.04 -18.58
C ARG A 344 6.86 -1.48 -18.23
N PHE A 345 5.87 -2.25 -17.77
CA PHE A 345 6.06 -3.68 -17.55
C PHE A 345 6.04 -4.42 -18.90
N ARG A 346 7.03 -5.30 -19.09
CA ARG A 346 7.17 -6.07 -20.34
C ARG A 346 6.92 -7.56 -20.16
N ASP A 347 6.50 -7.96 -18.97
CA ASP A 347 6.28 -9.36 -18.60
C ASP A 347 4.97 -9.88 -19.20
N ARG A 348 5.07 -11.04 -19.87
CA ARG A 348 3.92 -11.73 -20.49
C ARG A 348 3.01 -12.42 -19.47
N GLY A 349 3.60 -13.00 -18.42
CA GLY A 349 2.89 -13.82 -17.45
C GLY A 349 2.43 -13.04 -16.23
N LEU A 350 1.22 -13.34 -15.74
CA LEU A 350 0.65 -12.74 -14.53
C LEU A 350 1.55 -12.98 -13.30
N GLU A 351 2.13 -14.17 -13.19
CA GLU A 351 3.05 -14.53 -12.09
C GLU A 351 4.28 -13.61 -12.05
N ASN A 352 4.90 -13.33 -13.21
CA ASN A 352 6.04 -12.41 -13.28
C ASN A 352 5.64 -10.97 -12.93
N GLN A 353 4.43 -10.54 -13.31
CA GLN A 353 3.89 -9.23 -12.94
C GLN A 353 3.65 -9.14 -11.43
N GLN A 354 3.14 -10.21 -10.80
CA GLN A 354 2.94 -10.30 -9.36
C GLN A 354 4.27 -10.26 -8.60
N THR A 355 5.26 -11.05 -9.02
CA THR A 355 6.62 -11.05 -8.45
C THR A 355 7.26 -9.66 -8.56
N ARG A 356 7.14 -9.01 -9.72
CA ARG A 356 7.64 -7.64 -9.92
C ARG A 356 6.96 -6.64 -8.98
N ALA A 357 5.64 -6.69 -8.89
CA ALA A 357 4.89 -5.84 -7.97
C ALA A 357 5.37 -6.09 -6.52
N ALA A 358 5.51 -7.36 -6.11
CA ALA A 358 5.89 -7.74 -4.75
C ALA A 358 7.29 -7.25 -4.39
N ALA A 359 8.24 -7.41 -5.31
CA ALA A 359 9.58 -6.85 -5.18
C ALA A 359 9.55 -5.32 -5.04
N LEU A 360 8.78 -4.63 -5.91
CA LEU A 360 8.62 -3.17 -5.85
C LEU A 360 8.07 -2.72 -4.49
N ASN A 361 7.04 -3.39 -3.99
CA ASN A 361 6.44 -3.04 -2.71
C ASN A 361 7.36 -3.31 -1.52
N LEU A 362 8.10 -4.43 -1.54
CA LEU A 362 9.07 -4.75 -0.49
C LEU A 362 10.24 -3.76 -0.47
N VAL A 363 10.79 -3.39 -1.62
CA VAL A 363 11.86 -2.38 -1.71
C VAL A 363 11.35 -1.00 -1.27
N THR A 364 10.11 -0.66 -1.63
CA THR A 364 9.46 0.57 -1.14
C THR A 364 9.33 0.57 0.38
N ALA A 365 8.90 -0.55 0.98
CA ALA A 365 8.84 -0.71 2.44
C ALA A 365 10.22 -0.59 3.10
N ALA A 366 11.26 -1.16 2.50
CA ALA A 366 12.63 -1.05 3.01
C ALA A 366 13.13 0.41 3.01
N ILE A 367 12.86 1.18 1.94
CA ILE A 367 13.16 2.61 1.89
C ILE A 367 12.41 3.38 2.99
N ILE A 368 11.13 3.07 3.20
CA ILE A 368 10.31 3.71 4.24
C ILE A 368 10.89 3.43 5.63
N LEU A 369 11.24 2.17 5.94
CA LEU A 369 11.85 1.80 7.21
C LEU A 369 13.18 2.52 7.43
N PHE A 370 14.04 2.54 6.40
CA PHE A 370 15.30 3.27 6.43
C PHE A 370 15.06 4.75 6.76
N ASN A 371 14.17 5.40 6.02
CA ASN A 371 13.86 6.80 6.26
C ASN A 371 13.26 7.03 7.66
N CYS A 372 12.35 6.20 8.15
CA CYS A 372 11.81 6.33 9.51
C CYS A 372 12.95 6.37 10.54
N ARG A 373 13.84 5.38 10.51
CA ARG A 373 14.93 5.28 11.49
C ARG A 373 15.88 6.47 11.43
N TYR A 374 16.25 6.93 10.23
CA TYR A 374 17.15 8.08 10.10
C TYR A 374 16.47 9.42 10.35
N LEU A 375 15.19 9.59 10.01
CA LEU A 375 14.45 10.80 10.35
C LEU A 375 14.29 10.92 11.87
N GLY A 376 14.02 9.81 12.57
CA GLY A 376 13.97 9.79 14.03
C GLY A 376 15.29 10.27 14.63
N ARG A 377 16.40 9.71 14.13
CA ARG A 377 17.75 10.10 14.54
C ARG A 377 18.08 11.57 14.21
N ALA A 378 17.69 12.07 13.05
CA ALA A 378 17.92 13.45 12.66
C ALA A 378 17.19 14.42 13.59
N ILE A 379 15.94 14.10 13.97
CA ILE A 379 15.18 14.89 14.95
C ILE A 379 15.87 14.88 16.32
N ASP A 380 16.36 13.73 16.77
CA ASP A 380 17.05 13.62 18.06
C ASP A 380 18.34 14.44 18.07
N GLU A 381 19.13 14.39 16.99
CA GLU A 381 20.33 15.24 16.83
C GLU A 381 19.97 16.74 16.81
N MET A 382 18.91 17.13 16.10
CA MET A 382 18.46 18.53 16.08
C MET A 382 18.04 19.01 17.48
N ARG A 383 17.35 18.17 18.25
CA ARG A 383 16.97 18.46 19.65
C ARG A 383 18.19 18.58 20.56
N GLN A 384 19.17 17.68 20.42
CA GLN A 384 20.44 17.75 21.17
C GLN A 384 21.21 19.04 20.89
N ARG A 385 21.09 19.59 19.67
CA ARG A 385 21.66 20.89 19.28
C ARG A 385 20.83 22.09 19.70
N GLY A 386 19.76 21.90 20.47
CA GLY A 386 18.92 22.98 20.99
C GLY A 386 17.82 23.46 20.04
N SER A 387 17.55 22.76 18.93
CA SER A 387 16.44 23.12 18.03
C SER A 387 15.10 22.82 18.71
N GLN A 388 14.25 23.84 18.86
CA GLN A 388 12.88 23.66 19.30
C GLN A 388 12.02 23.19 18.13
N ILE A 389 11.55 21.94 18.20
CA ILE A 389 10.70 21.34 17.17
C ILE A 389 9.31 21.16 17.75
N ASP A 390 8.33 21.90 17.23
CA ASP A 390 6.91 21.70 17.55
C ASP A 390 6.48 20.28 17.17
N PRO A 391 5.97 19.46 18.11
CA PRO A 391 5.41 18.14 17.82
C PRO A 391 4.37 18.14 16.70
N ALA A 392 3.58 19.21 16.53
CA ALA A 392 2.59 19.30 15.47
C ALA A 392 3.21 19.26 14.05
N MET A 393 4.46 19.71 13.90
CA MET A 393 5.19 19.65 12.64
C MET A 393 5.66 18.23 12.29
N LEU A 394 5.88 17.37 13.28
CA LEU A 394 6.34 15.99 13.06
C LEU A 394 5.33 15.16 12.27
N SER A 395 4.04 15.43 12.45
CA SER A 395 2.98 14.77 11.68
C SER A 395 2.97 15.15 10.19
N ARG A 396 3.71 16.19 9.80
CA ARG A 396 3.86 16.62 8.40
C ARG A 396 5.09 16.03 7.73
N LEU A 397 5.99 15.40 8.49
CA LEU A 397 7.08 14.63 7.93
C LEU A 397 6.52 13.40 7.21
N SER A 398 7.24 12.98 6.18
CA SER A 398 6.91 11.79 5.41
C SER A 398 8.18 10.97 5.22
N PRO A 399 8.16 9.65 5.47
CA PRO A 399 9.30 8.77 5.27
C PRO A 399 9.47 8.36 3.80
N LEU A 400 8.88 9.11 2.86
CA LEU A 400 8.84 8.75 1.45
C LEU A 400 9.92 9.42 0.59
N GLY A 401 10.73 10.33 1.13
CA GLY A 401 11.78 11.02 0.34
C GLY A 401 12.89 10.08 -0.13
N TRP A 402 13.34 10.22 -1.38
CA TRP A 402 14.40 9.39 -1.98
C TRP A 402 15.57 10.18 -2.58
N ASP A 403 15.60 11.51 -2.45
CA ASP A 403 16.65 12.35 -3.06
C ASP A 403 18.07 12.01 -2.55
N ARG A 404 18.16 11.42 -1.36
CA ARG A 404 19.42 10.94 -0.74
C ARG A 404 19.73 9.48 -1.03
N ILE A 405 18.83 8.76 -1.69
CA ILE A 405 18.98 7.35 -2.02
C ILE A 405 19.22 7.24 -3.53
N ASN A 406 20.41 6.80 -3.91
CA ASN A 406 20.71 6.57 -5.31
C ASN A 406 20.00 5.30 -5.80
N LEU A 407 18.92 5.49 -6.56
CA LEU A 407 18.15 4.44 -7.23
C LEU A 407 18.73 4.06 -8.61
N THR A 408 19.58 4.92 -9.19
CA THR A 408 20.03 4.84 -10.59
C THR A 408 21.56 4.73 -10.70
N GLY A 409 22.08 3.92 -11.63
CA GLY A 409 23.52 3.82 -11.88
C GLY A 409 24.16 2.59 -11.25
N ASP A 410 25.01 2.77 -10.24
CA ASP A 410 25.90 1.72 -9.70
C ASP A 410 25.18 0.80 -8.70
N TYR A 411 24.97 -0.46 -9.08
CA TYR A 411 24.46 -1.51 -8.18
C TYR A 411 25.59 -2.24 -7.48
N VAL A 412 26.46 -1.48 -6.81
CA VAL A 412 27.64 -2.01 -6.12
C VAL A 412 27.44 -1.93 -4.61
N TRP A 413 27.75 -3.03 -3.92
CA TRP A 413 27.75 -3.08 -2.45
C TRP A 413 29.05 -2.51 -1.92
N SER A 414 28.96 -1.72 -0.86
CA SER A 414 30.13 -1.39 -0.07
C SER A 414 30.70 -2.67 0.57
N ASP A 415 32.04 -2.82 0.57
CA ASP A 415 32.67 -3.99 1.20
C ASP A 415 32.33 -4.09 2.68
N ARG A 416 32.27 -2.94 3.35
CA ARG A 416 31.72 -2.75 4.67
C ARG A 416 30.95 -1.43 4.69
N LEU A 417 29.77 -1.44 5.30
CA LEU A 417 29.07 -0.20 5.62
C LEU A 417 29.87 0.55 6.69
N ASP A 418 30.07 1.84 6.49
CA ASP A 418 30.61 2.72 7.53
C ASP A 418 29.50 3.01 8.54
N LEU A 419 29.66 2.50 9.75
CA LEU A 419 28.65 2.56 10.80
C LEU A 419 29.25 3.10 12.08
N ASP A 420 28.43 3.86 12.81
CA ASP A 420 28.76 4.30 14.15
C ASP A 420 28.49 3.24 15.22
N ALA A 421 28.65 3.64 16.49
CA ALA A 421 28.41 2.81 17.66
C ALA A 421 26.97 2.27 17.78
N ASN A 422 25.99 2.91 17.14
CA ASN A 422 24.60 2.47 17.12
C ASN A 422 24.28 1.57 15.91
N GLY A 423 25.30 1.23 15.09
CA GLY A 423 25.14 0.39 13.92
C GLY A 423 24.43 1.08 12.75
N LEU A 424 24.44 2.41 12.72
CA LEU A 424 23.84 3.25 11.69
C LEU A 424 24.93 4.01 10.94
N MET A 425 24.69 4.32 9.66
CA MET A 425 25.56 5.21 8.91
C MET A 425 25.55 6.61 9.56
N PRO A 426 26.67 7.34 9.54
CA PRO A 426 26.73 8.68 10.11
C PRO A 426 25.76 9.65 9.45
N LEU A 427 25.15 10.53 10.25
CA LEU A 427 24.39 11.68 9.73
C LEU A 427 25.35 12.70 9.09
N LEU A 428 24.88 13.38 8.04
CA LEU A 428 25.57 14.52 7.42
C LEU A 428 25.35 15.76 8.27
N ILE A 429 26.15 15.90 9.31
CA ILE A 429 26.02 17.00 10.24
C ILE A 429 27.02 18.11 9.92
N LYS A 430 26.54 19.36 9.80
CA LYS A 430 27.44 20.51 9.72
C LYS A 430 28.14 20.72 11.08
N PRO A 431 29.44 21.07 11.10
CA PRO A 431 30.13 21.43 12.33
C PRO A 431 29.37 22.54 13.06
N LEU A 432 29.32 22.47 14.39
CA LEU A 432 28.85 23.61 15.19
C LEU A 432 29.84 24.77 14.98
N PRO A 433 29.34 26.01 14.79
CA PRO A 433 30.20 27.19 14.68
C PRO A 433 31.01 27.44 15.96
#